data_AF-A0A164K5M7-F1
#
_entry.id   AF-A0A164K5M7-F1
#
_cell.length_a   1.000
_cell.length_b   1.000
_cell.length_c   1.000
_cell.angle_alpha   90.00
_cell.angle_beta   90.00
_cell.angle_gamma   90.00
#
_symmetry.space_group_name_H-M   'P 1'
#
loop_
_entity.id
_entity.type
_entity.pdbx_description
1 polymer ?
#
loop_
_entity_poly.entity_id
_entity_poly.type
_entity_poly.pdbx_seq_one_letter_code
_entity_poly.pdbx_strand_id
1 'polypeptide(L)'
;MFHYWNVDLLDFFRGVHSWHRLYRFLQRLPPGSHYKAALDMDEGLAKHILDLRVREERGAEVFDDDGGAAPDGLPLITSSAGYSIDSFLLLSVCDLVQQLITTVIAVNMPPGKTPPKVKPMPRPVSAVDREKAIRERSAVDETLAEMGF
;
A
#
# COMPACT_ATOMS: atom_id res chain seq x y z
N MET A 1 0.56 -13.93 23.68
CA MET A 1 1.71 -14.86 23.83
C MET A 1 1.72 -15.77 22.59
N PHE A 2 2.59 -15.50 21.61
CA PHE A 2 2.58 -16.16 20.30
C PHE A 2 3.25 -17.55 20.38
N HIS A 3 2.49 -18.58 20.77
CA HIS A 3 3.00 -19.95 20.98
C HIS A 3 3.09 -20.82 19.71
N TYR A 4 2.78 -20.30 18.52
CA TYR A 4 2.60 -21.17 17.35
C TYR A 4 3.90 -21.58 16.62
N TRP A 5 5.07 -20.98 16.92
CA TRP A 5 6.28 -21.19 16.10
C TRP A 5 7.52 -21.61 16.90
N ASN A 6 7.50 -21.63 18.23
CA ASN A 6 8.62 -22.01 19.10
C ASN A 6 9.99 -21.42 18.68
N VAL A 7 9.98 -20.20 18.13
CA VAL A 7 11.17 -19.43 17.77
C VAL A 7 11.16 -18.19 18.65
N ASP A 8 12.16 -18.05 19.51
CA ASP A 8 12.41 -16.81 20.24
C ASP A 8 13.15 -15.84 19.32
N LEU A 9 12.65 -14.62 19.16
CA LEU A 9 13.33 -13.58 18.38
C LEU A 9 14.70 -13.26 18.98
N LEU A 10 14.85 -13.38 20.31
CA LEU A 10 16.12 -13.12 21.01
C LEU A 10 17.22 -14.12 20.62
N ASP A 11 16.87 -15.31 20.12
CA ASP A 11 17.85 -16.31 19.69
C ASP A 11 18.63 -15.86 18.44
N PHE A 12 18.04 -15.01 17.60
CA PHE A 12 18.77 -14.39 16.48
C PHE A 12 19.76 -13.33 16.97
N PHE A 13 19.38 -12.52 17.97
CA PHE A 13 20.27 -11.49 18.53
C PHE A 13 21.40 -12.07 19.38
N ARG A 14 21.18 -13.23 20.00
CA ARG A 14 22.19 -13.99 20.75
C ARG A 14 23.14 -14.80 19.86
N GLY A 15 22.91 -14.83 18.54
CA GLY A 15 23.73 -15.57 17.58
C GLY A 15 23.44 -17.07 17.49
N VAL A 16 22.37 -17.57 18.13
CA VAL A 16 21.91 -18.97 18.01
C VAL A 16 21.39 -19.25 16.59
N HIS A 17 20.83 -18.22 15.94
CA HIS A 17 20.37 -18.27 14.56
C HIS A 17 20.97 -17.12 13.72
N SER A 18 21.24 -17.40 12.44
CA SER A 18 21.82 -16.42 11.51
C SER A 18 20.83 -15.30 11.15
N TRP A 19 21.34 -14.08 10.94
CA TRP A 19 20.57 -12.93 10.44
C TRP A 19 19.82 -13.19 9.13
N HIS A 20 20.42 -13.92 8.18
CA HIS A 20 19.76 -14.29 6.92
C HIS A 20 18.47 -15.11 7.13
N ARG A 21 18.45 -15.94 8.17
CA ARG A 21 17.27 -16.74 8.55
C ARG A 21 16.18 -15.87 9.15
N LEU A 22 16.55 -14.86 9.96
CA LEU A 22 15.61 -13.87 10.47
C LEU A 22 14.95 -13.10 9.32
N TYR A 23 15.74 -12.65 8.34
CA TYR A 23 15.21 -11.93 7.18
C TYR A 23 14.19 -12.77 6.40
N ARG A 24 14.53 -14.03 6.07
CA ARG A 24 13.58 -14.96 5.42
C ARG A 24 12.34 -15.23 6.26
N PHE A 25 12.49 -15.29 7.58
CA PHE A 25 11.38 -15.47 8.50
C PHE A 25 10.41 -14.28 8.46
N LEU A 26 10.93 -13.04 8.55
CA LEU A 26 10.13 -11.83 8.48
C LEU A 26 9.41 -11.68 7.12
N GLN A 27 10.08 -12.05 6.02
CA GLN A 27 9.47 -12.03 4.68
C GLN A 27 8.28 -12.98 4.57
N ARG A 28 8.37 -14.16 5.18
CA ARG A 28 7.34 -15.21 5.13
C ARG A 28 6.19 -15.02 6.13
N LEU A 29 6.19 -13.94 6.91
CA LEU A 29 5.07 -13.64 7.80
C LEU A 29 3.76 -13.50 6.99
N PRO A 30 2.61 -13.96 7.52
CA PRO A 30 1.34 -13.80 6.85
C PRO A 30 1.04 -12.33 6.50
N PRO A 31 0.37 -12.08 5.36
CA PRO A 31 -0.17 -10.77 5.06
C PRO A 31 -1.17 -10.39 6.17
N GLY A 32 -1.00 -9.21 6.77
CA GLY A 32 -1.79 -8.77 7.93
C GLY A 32 -1.18 -9.06 9.30
N SER A 33 0.04 -9.62 9.39
CA SER A 33 0.76 -9.64 10.67
C SER A 33 0.98 -8.21 11.20
N HIS A 34 0.94 -8.02 12.53
CA HIS A 34 1.17 -6.70 13.14
C HIS A 34 2.49 -6.07 12.71
N TYR A 35 3.54 -6.87 12.48
CA TYR A 35 4.82 -6.39 11.98
C TYR A 35 4.71 -5.78 10.59
N LYS A 36 4.11 -6.50 9.63
CA LYS A 36 3.90 -5.98 8.26
C LYS A 36 2.99 -4.75 8.27
N ALA A 37 1.91 -4.80 9.07
CA ALA A 37 1.00 -3.68 9.21
C ALA A 37 1.67 -2.40 9.74
N ALA A 38 2.55 -2.53 10.74
CA ALA A 38 3.30 -1.41 11.29
C ALA A 38 4.28 -0.84 10.25
N LEU A 39 4.95 -1.71 9.50
CA LEU A 39 5.88 -1.33 8.45
C LEU A 39 5.18 -0.57 7.30
N ASP A 40 3.98 -1.01 6.90
CA ASP A 40 3.20 -0.36 5.84
C ASP A 40 2.64 1.02 6.23
N MET A 41 2.49 1.27 7.53
CA MET A 41 1.97 2.53 8.08
C MET A 41 3.10 3.51 8.48
N ASP A 42 4.37 3.10 8.36
CA ASP A 42 5.52 3.92 8.69
C ASP A 42 5.80 4.96 7.58
N GLU A 43 5.55 6.22 7.91
CA GLU A 43 5.74 7.35 7.01
C GLU A 43 7.22 7.62 6.70
N GLY A 44 8.12 7.38 7.65
CA GLY A 44 9.55 7.59 7.47
C GLY A 44 10.12 6.60 6.45
N LEU A 45 9.71 5.33 6.57
CA LEU A 45 10.06 4.30 5.60
C LEU A 45 9.45 4.59 4.22
N ALA A 46 8.19 5.02 4.17
CA ALA A 46 7.51 5.37 2.93
C ALA A 46 8.22 6.47 2.14
N LYS A 47 8.66 7.53 2.83
CA LYS A 47 9.46 8.62 2.22
C LYS A 47 10.76 8.11 1.62
N HIS A 48 11.50 7.30 2.38
CA HIS A 48 12.76 6.73 1.93
C HIS A 48 12.59 5.84 0.68
N ILE A 49 11.52 5.03 0.62
CA ILE A 49 11.20 4.21 -0.55
C ILE A 49 10.95 5.07 -1.79
N LEU A 50 10.15 6.14 -1.66
CA LEU A 50 9.87 7.04 -2.78
C LEU A 50 11.13 7.80 -3.23
N ASP A 51 12.01 8.19 -2.31
CA ASP A 51 13.26 8.87 -2.64
C ASP A 51 14.23 7.97 -3.42
N LEU A 52 14.31 6.68 -3.05
CA LEU A 52 15.06 5.69 -3.82
C LEU A 52 14.50 5.56 -5.24
N ARG A 53 13.17 5.44 -5.40
CA ARG A 53 12.53 5.34 -6.72
C ARG A 53 12.79 6.57 -7.58
N VAL A 54 12.64 7.77 -7.03
CA VAL A 54 12.93 9.02 -7.76
C VAL A 54 14.41 9.09 -8.15
N ARG A 55 15.32 8.60 -7.31
CA ARG A 55 16.76 8.54 -7.63
C ARG A 55 17.06 7.53 -8.74
N GLU A 56 16.39 6.38 -8.76
CA GLU A 56 16.48 5.39 -9.84
C GLU A 56 15.93 5.97 -11.15
N GLU A 57 14.77 6.62 -11.12
CA GLU A 57 14.15 7.26 -12.29
C GLU A 57 14.99 8.42 -12.85
N ARG A 58 15.66 9.20 -11.98
CA ARG A 58 16.57 10.29 -12.37
C ARG A 58 17.98 9.79 -12.75
N GLY A 59 18.34 8.57 -12.38
CA GLY A 59 19.68 7.99 -12.51
C GLY A 59 19.84 6.99 -13.66
N ALA A 60 18.87 6.90 -14.58
CA ALA A 60 18.98 6.11 -15.81
C ALA A 60 19.95 6.72 -16.86
N GLU A 61 21.10 7.24 -16.41
CA GLU A 61 22.28 7.46 -17.23
C GLU A 61 23.29 6.33 -16.91
N VAL A 62 23.38 5.38 -17.86
CA VAL A 62 24.47 4.42 -18.15
C VAL A 62 25.39 4.00 -16.99
N PHE A 63 25.23 2.77 -16.53
CA PHE A 63 26.36 1.91 -16.17
C PHE A 63 26.28 0.63 -17.01
N ASP A 64 27.08 0.60 -18.07
CA ASP A 64 27.47 -0.62 -18.78
C ASP A 64 28.74 -1.12 -18.06
N ASP A 65 28.68 -2.24 -17.34
CA ASP A 65 29.73 -3.27 -17.32
C ASP A 65 29.34 -4.48 -16.43
N ASP A 66 29.49 -5.65 -17.05
CA ASP A 66 29.69 -7.02 -16.57
C ASP A 66 28.70 -7.73 -15.60
N GLY A 67 27.94 -8.67 -16.17
CA GLY A 67 27.86 -10.04 -15.63
C GLY A 67 27.31 -10.24 -14.22
N GLY A 68 26.05 -9.89 -13.96
CA GLY A 68 25.36 -10.31 -12.74
C GLY A 68 23.87 -10.09 -12.85
N ALA A 69 23.09 -11.15 -12.63
CA ALA A 69 21.63 -11.18 -12.73
C ALA A 69 20.95 -9.92 -12.21
N ALA A 70 19.93 -9.45 -12.95
CA ALA A 70 18.99 -8.44 -12.49
C ALA A 70 18.65 -8.68 -11.00
N PRO A 71 18.80 -7.68 -10.10
CA PRO A 71 18.37 -7.86 -8.74
C PRO A 71 16.85 -7.95 -8.73
N ASP A 72 16.33 -9.18 -8.79
CA ASP A 72 15.09 -9.60 -8.17
C ASP A 72 15.11 -9.08 -6.73
N GLY A 73 14.58 -7.88 -6.48
CA GLY A 73 14.81 -7.27 -5.17
C GLY A 73 14.16 -5.96 -4.84
N LEU A 74 13.46 -5.29 -5.75
CA LEU A 74 12.55 -4.22 -5.31
C LEU A 74 11.33 -4.89 -4.70
N PRO A 75 11.03 -4.71 -3.41
CA PRO A 75 9.80 -5.25 -2.86
C PRO A 75 8.64 -4.61 -3.63
N LEU A 76 7.90 -5.42 -4.38
CA LEU A 76 6.52 -5.09 -4.70
C LEU A 76 5.78 -5.09 -3.36
N ILE A 77 5.71 -3.91 -2.75
CA ILE A 77 4.93 -3.68 -1.54
C ILE A 77 3.47 -3.79 -1.96
N THR A 78 2.94 -5.00 -1.91
CA THR A 78 1.52 -5.24 -2.07
C THR A 78 0.87 -5.19 -0.70
N SER A 79 0.13 -4.09 -0.49
CA SER A 79 -1.14 -4.01 0.23
C SER A 79 -1.16 -3.18 1.50
N SER A 80 -2.25 -2.42 1.62
CA SER A 80 -2.66 -1.68 2.80
C SER A 80 -3.03 -2.64 3.93
N ALA A 81 -2.39 -2.48 5.09
CA ALA A 81 -2.47 -3.41 6.21
C ALA A 81 -3.92 -3.89 6.55
N GLY A 82 -4.17 -5.19 6.42
CA GLY A 82 -5.47 -5.83 6.67
C GLY A 82 -6.38 -5.98 5.44
N TYR A 83 -5.97 -5.43 4.30
CA TYR A 83 -6.64 -5.61 3.03
C TYR A 83 -6.16 -6.90 2.36
N SER A 84 -6.77 -8.02 2.78
CA SER A 84 -6.70 -9.25 1.99
C SER A 84 -7.57 -9.10 0.74
N ILE A 85 -7.37 -10.01 -0.23
CA ILE A 85 -8.27 -10.16 -1.38
C ILE A 85 -9.74 -10.28 -0.90
N ASP A 86 -9.98 -10.92 0.24
CA ASP A 86 -11.31 -11.10 0.81
C ASP A 86 -11.91 -9.76 1.27
N SER A 87 -11.13 -8.92 1.94
CA SER A 87 -11.55 -7.56 2.31
C SER A 87 -11.86 -6.71 1.09
N PHE A 88 -11.06 -6.83 0.01
CA PHE A 88 -11.33 -6.15 -1.28
C PHE A 88 -12.66 -6.59 -1.89
N LEU A 89 -12.89 -7.90 -1.92
CA LEU A 89 -14.10 -8.49 -2.48
C LEU A 89 -15.31 -8.08 -1.64
N LEU A 90 -15.21 -8.09 -0.31
CA LEU A 90 -16.29 -7.65 0.57
C LEU A 90 -16.63 -6.17 0.38
N LEU A 91 -15.63 -5.28 0.31
CA LEU A 91 -15.89 -3.86 0.03
C LEU A 91 -16.52 -3.65 -1.35
N SER A 92 -16.08 -4.40 -2.36
CA SER A 92 -16.66 -4.37 -3.71
C SER A 92 -18.12 -4.83 -3.71
N VAL A 93 -18.44 -5.89 -2.96
CA VAL A 93 -19.82 -6.36 -2.77
C VAL A 93 -20.66 -5.28 -2.06
N CYS A 94 -20.12 -4.64 -1.02
CA CYS A 94 -20.82 -3.55 -0.33
C CYS A 94 -21.18 -2.40 -1.29
N ASP A 95 -20.25 -1.99 -2.16
CA ASP A 95 -20.50 -0.93 -3.13
C ASP A 95 -21.57 -1.32 -4.17
N LEU A 96 -21.54 -2.56 -4.67
CA LEU A 96 -22.56 -3.09 -5.58
C LEU A 96 -23.95 -3.12 -4.93
N VAL A 97 -24.02 -3.49 -3.64
CA VAL A 97 -25.28 -3.46 -2.88
C VAL A 97 -25.80 -2.02 -2.71
N GLN A 98 -24.93 -1.05 -2.39
CA GLN A 98 -25.33 0.36 -2.32
C GLN A 98 -25.82 0.90 -3.66
N GLN A 99 -25.17 0.50 -4.75
CA GLN A 99 -25.58 0.85 -6.11
C GLN A 99 -26.94 0.23 -6.45
N LEU A 100 -27.18 -1.04 -6.08
CA LEU A 100 -28.46 -1.70 -6.26
C LEU A 100 -29.58 -0.97 -5.48
N ILE A 101 -29.34 -0.62 -4.21
CA ILE A 101 -30.32 0.12 -3.40
C ILE A 101 -30.65 1.46 -4.07
N THR A 102 -29.63 2.18 -4.54
CA THR A 102 -29.79 3.49 -5.16
C THR A 102 -30.54 3.41 -6.48
N THR A 103 -30.27 2.39 -7.29
CA THR A 103 -30.99 2.16 -8.56
C THR A 103 -32.45 1.83 -8.33
N VAL A 104 -32.78 0.99 -7.33
CA VAL A 104 -34.17 0.72 -6.94
C VAL A 104 -34.88 1.98 -6.45
N ILE A 105 -34.20 2.81 -5.65
CA ILE A 105 -34.74 4.11 -5.20
C ILE A 105 -34.97 5.05 -6.39
N ALA A 106 -34.03 5.11 -7.34
CA ALA A 106 -34.11 5.98 -8.51
C ALA A 106 -35.29 5.61 -9.42
N VAL A 107 -35.55 4.31 -9.63
CA VAL A 107 -36.66 3.83 -10.46
C VAL A 107 -38.03 4.10 -9.82
N ASN A 108 -38.12 4.05 -8.48
CA ASN A 108 -39.39 4.22 -7.76
C ASN A 108 -39.67 5.66 -7.33
N MET A 109 -38.80 6.62 -7.66
CA MET A 109 -39.00 8.01 -7.24
C MET A 109 -39.95 8.78 -8.18
N PRO A 110 -40.71 9.75 -7.64
CA PRO A 110 -41.48 10.68 -8.46
C PRO A 110 -40.55 11.47 -9.41
N PRO A 111 -41.07 11.87 -10.60
CA PRO A 111 -40.31 12.71 -11.52
C PRO A 111 -39.87 14.01 -10.84
N GLY A 112 -38.60 14.40 -11.04
CA GLY A 112 -38.01 15.63 -10.51
C GLY A 112 -37.25 15.50 -9.18
N LYS A 113 -37.21 14.32 -8.57
CA LYS A 113 -36.36 14.07 -7.39
C LYS A 113 -35.02 13.42 -7.78
N THR A 114 -33.92 13.88 -7.18
CA THR A 114 -32.59 13.34 -7.42
C THR A 114 -32.28 12.17 -6.48
N PRO A 115 -31.74 11.06 -7.00
CA PRO A 115 -31.36 9.92 -6.17
C PRO A 115 -30.18 10.23 -5.26
N PRO A 116 -30.07 9.51 -4.12
CA PRO A 116 -28.94 9.66 -3.22
C PRO A 116 -27.63 9.32 -3.94
N LYS A 117 -26.60 10.14 -3.73
CA LYS A 117 -25.27 9.87 -4.29
C LYS A 117 -24.61 8.76 -3.48
N VAL A 118 -24.28 7.65 -4.14
CA VAL A 118 -23.48 6.58 -3.56
C VAL A 118 -22.07 7.11 -3.30
N LYS A 119 -21.61 6.99 -2.05
CA LYS A 119 -20.23 7.26 -1.67
C LYS A 119 -19.53 5.90 -1.53
N PRO A 120 -18.51 5.60 -2.34
CA PRO A 120 -17.77 4.35 -2.22
C PRO A 120 -17.27 4.16 -0.79
N MET A 121 -17.28 2.92 -0.31
CA MET A 121 -16.75 2.60 1.01
C MET A 121 -15.28 3.01 1.12
N PRO A 122 -14.85 3.61 2.24
CA PRO A 122 -13.47 4.07 2.41
C PRO A 122 -12.50 2.90 2.22
N ARG A 123 -11.60 3.04 1.25
CA ARG A 123 -10.56 2.04 0.98
C ARG A 123 -9.37 2.28 1.89
N PRO A 124 -8.73 1.23 2.42
CA PRO A 124 -7.51 1.38 3.21
C PRO A 124 -6.35 1.81 2.30
N VAL A 125 -5.64 2.84 2.72
CA VAL A 125 -4.55 3.49 1.97
C VAL A 125 -3.22 3.22 2.71
N SER A 126 -2.18 2.80 2.00
CA SER A 126 -0.85 2.58 2.60
C SER A 126 -0.12 3.91 2.86
N ALA A 127 0.89 3.93 3.72
CA ALA A 127 1.70 5.14 3.94
C ALA A 127 2.39 5.61 2.65
N VAL A 128 2.82 4.68 1.80
CA VAL A 128 3.41 4.98 0.48
C VAL A 128 2.39 5.68 -0.43
N ASP A 129 1.16 5.19 -0.49
CA ASP A 129 0.11 5.80 -1.32
C ASP A 129 -0.28 7.19 -0.80
N ARG A 130 -0.32 7.37 0.52
CA ARG A 130 -0.55 8.69 1.13
C ARG A 130 0.55 9.69 0.76
N GLU A 131 1.81 9.30 0.93
CA GLU A 131 2.96 10.15 0.59
C GLU A 131 3.01 10.47 -0.91
N LYS A 132 2.67 9.49 -1.77
CA LYS A 132 2.57 9.72 -3.22
C LYS A 132 1.51 10.76 -3.55
N ALA A 133 0.30 10.63 -2.97
CA ALA A 133 -0.78 11.58 -3.18
C ALA A 133 -0.42 13.00 -2.68
N ILE A 134 0.35 13.10 -1.59
CA ILE A 134 0.85 14.39 -1.09
C ILE A 134 1.82 15.02 -2.10
N ARG A 135 2.79 14.25 -2.63
CA ARG A 135 3.75 14.76 -3.63
C ARG A 135 3.09 15.14 -4.95
N GLU A 136 2.10 14.36 -5.40
CA GLU A 136 1.34 14.68 -6.61
C GLU A 136 0.54 15.97 -6.41
N ARG A 137 -0.11 16.15 -5.26
CA ARG A 137 -0.83 17.37 -4.94
C ARG A 137 0.09 18.59 -4.87
N SER A 138 1.24 18.48 -4.20
CA SER A 138 2.20 19.59 -4.14
C SER A 138 2.74 19.95 -5.51
N ALA A 139 3.02 18.97 -6.37
CA ALA A 139 3.47 19.22 -7.74
C ALA A 139 2.37 19.93 -8.57
N VAL A 140 1.10 19.53 -8.43
CA VAL A 140 -0.01 20.23 -9.09
C VAL A 140 -0.12 21.67 -8.60
N ASP A 141 -0.06 21.90 -7.29
CA ASP A 141 -0.12 23.23 -6.69
C ASP A 141 1.05 24.11 -7.18
N GLU A 142 2.26 23.56 -7.30
CA GLU A 142 3.42 24.24 -7.89
C GLU A 142 3.19 24.60 -9.36
N THR A 143 2.71 23.65 -10.17
CA THR A 143 2.44 23.91 -11.60
C THR A 143 1.33 24.95 -11.81
N LEU A 144 0.30 24.96 -10.96
CA LEU A 144 -0.77 25.96 -11.02
C LEU A 144 -0.25 27.35 -10.66
N ALA A 145 0.63 27.44 -9.66
CA ALA A 145 1.29 28.69 -9.29
C ALA A 145 2.20 29.22 -10.42
N GLU A 146 2.93 28.34 -11.11
CA GLU A 146 3.74 28.70 -12.29
C GLU A 146 2.87 29.20 -13.47
N MET A 147 1.68 28.63 -13.63
CA MET A 147 0.71 29.03 -14.67
C MET A 147 -0.10 30.28 -14.31
N GLY A 148 0.07 30.84 -13.11
CA GLY A 148 -0.55 32.08 -12.67
C GLY A 148 -2.04 31.97 -12.27
N PHE A 149 -2.47 30.78 -11.83
CA PHE A 149 -3.80 30.55 -11.26
C PHE A 149 -3.80 30.62 -9.73
#